data_AF-A0A2V7DRN8-F1
#
_entry.id   AF-A0A2V7DRN8-F1
#
_cell.length_a   1.000
_cell.length_b   1.000
_cell.length_c   1.000
_cell.angle_alpha   90.00
_cell.angle_beta   90.00
_cell.angle_gamma   90.00
#
_symmetry.space_group_name_H-M   'P 1'
#
loop_
_entity.id
_entity.type
_entity.pdbx_description
1 polymer ?
#
loop_
_entity_poly.entity_id
_entity_poly.type
_entity_poly.pdbx_seq_one_letter_code
_entity_poly.pdbx_strand_id
1 'polypeptide(L)' 'QLIPNLAKLVPNLRRTIMLPGCGHWTQQERPREVNAAMLEFLKSL' A
#
# COMPACT_ATOMS: atom_id res chain seq x y z
N GLN A 1 13.42 6.30 10.67
CA GLN A 1 12.91 5.00 10.16
C GLN A 1 11.40 4.92 10.37
N LEU A 2 10.58 5.57 9.54
CA LEU A 2 9.13 5.66 9.77
C LEU A 2 8.38 4.39 9.32
N ILE A 3 8.67 3.89 8.11
CA ILE A 3 7.95 2.76 7.51
C ILE A 3 7.96 1.49 8.38
N PRO A 4 9.10 1.03 8.93
CA PRO A 4 9.11 -0.17 9.79
C PRO A 4 8.35 0.01 11.11
N ASN A 5 8.21 1.25 11.58
CA ASN A 5 7.50 1.54 12.82
C ASN A 5 5.97 1.67 12.63
N LEU A 6 5.47 1.79 11.40
CA LEU A 6 4.02 1.88 11.15
C LEU A 6 3.27 0.66 11.69
N ALA A 7 3.86 -0.54 11.63
CA ALA A 7 3.28 -1.75 12.20
C ALA A 7 3.08 -1.68 13.72
N LYS A 8 3.87 -0.86 14.42
CA LYS A 8 3.73 -0.62 15.87
C LYS A 8 2.74 0.50 16.18
N LEU A 9 2.64 1.49 15.30
CA LEU A 9 1.87 2.72 15.52
C LEU A 9 0.42 2.64 15.01
N VAL A 10 0.12 1.69 14.12
CA VAL A 10 -1.20 1.54 13.49
C VAL A 10 -1.71 0.12 13.77
N PRO A 11 -2.52 -0.08 14.84
CA PRO A 11 -2.91 -1.41 15.36
C PRO A 11 -3.57 -2.35 14.34
N ASN A 12 -4.20 -1.81 13.29
CA ASN A 12 -4.86 -2.57 12.24
C ASN A 12 -4.18 -2.41 10.86
N LEU A 13 -2.87 -2.13 10.83
CA LEU A 13 -2.11 -2.09 9.58
C LEU A 13 -2.12 -3.49 8.94
N ARG A 14 -2.84 -3.65 7.83
CA ARG A 14 -3.00 -4.96 7.18
C ARG A 14 -1.79 -5.34 6.32
N ARG A 15 -1.21 -4.38 5.59
CA ARG A 15 -0.11 -4.64 4.66
C ARG A 15 0.65 -3.36 4.30
N THR A 16 1.95 -3.49 4.02
CA THR A 16 2.76 -2.49 3.32
C THR A 16 3.16 -3.08 1.97
N ILE A 17 2.84 -2.40 0.87
CA ILE A 17 3.14 -2.85 -0.49
C ILE A 17 4.18 -1.91 -1.09
N MET A 18 5.32 -2.46 -1.50
CA MET A 18 6.33 -1.72 -2.26
C MET A 18 6.17 -2.05 -3.73
N LEU A 19 6.08 -1.02 -4.59
CA LEU A 19 5.94 -1.17 -6.04
C LEU A 19 7.31 -0.92 -6.70
N PRO A 20 8.02 -1.96 -7.20
CA PRO A 20 9.37 -1.78 -7.76
C PRO A 20 9.39 -0.82 -8.94
N GLY A 21 10.36 0.10 -8.93
CA GLY A 21 10.56 1.10 -9.97
C GLY A 21 9.42 2.12 -10.10
N CYS A 22 8.59 2.27 -9.06
CA CYS A 22 7.53 3.27 -8.99
C CYS A 22 8.05 4.52 -8.28
N GLY A 23 7.85 5.68 -8.90
CA GLY A 23 8.18 6.98 -8.33
C GLY A 23 7.13 7.48 -7.34
N HIS A 24 6.99 8.80 -7.27
CA HIS A 24 6.12 9.46 -6.30
C HIS A 24 4.63 9.28 -6.64
N TRP A 25 4.28 9.24 -7.93
CA TRP A 25 2.89 9.31 -8.39
C TRP A 25 2.30 7.91 -8.56
N THR A 26 2.30 7.14 -7.47
CA THR A 26 2.09 5.69 -7.48
C THR A 26 0.83 5.24 -8.23
N GLN A 27 -0.30 5.92 -8.04
CA GLN A 27 -1.56 5.62 -8.71
C GLN A 27 -1.57 5.96 -10.21
N GLN A 28 -0.69 6.87 -10.67
CA GLN A 28 -0.52 7.18 -12.10
C GLN A 28 0.51 6.27 -12.76
N GLU A 29 1.59 5.94 -12.05
CA GLU A 29 2.71 5.14 -12.58
C GLU A 29 2.45 3.63 -12.55
N ARG A 30 1.65 3.15 -11.59
CA ARG A 30 1.27 1.73 -11.41
C ARG A 30 -0.24 1.58 -11.11
N PRO A 31 -1.12 2.09 -12.00
CA PRO A 31 -2.55 2.16 -11.73
C PRO A 31 -3.19 0.79 -11.52
N ARG A 32 -2.73 -0.25 -12.23
CA ARG A 32 -3.32 -1.59 -12.14
C ARG A 32 -3.05 -2.23 -10.78
N GLU A 33 -1.81 -2.14 -10.31
CA GLU A 33 -1.35 -2.71 -9.05
C GLU A 33 -1.98 -1.98 -7.86
N VAL A 34 -2.04 -0.65 -7.92
CA VAL A 34 -2.72 0.17 -6.89
C VAL A 34 -4.21 -0.16 -6.85
N ASN A 35 -4.89 -0.18 -8.00
CA ASN A 35 -6.32 -0.52 -8.03
C ASN A 35 -6.60 -1.93 -7.52
N ALA A 36 -5.77 -2.91 -7.88
CA ALA A 36 -5.91 -4.28 -7.40
C ALA A 36 -5.79 -4.35 -5.87
N ALA A 37 -4.76 -3.73 -5.29
CA ALA A 37 -4.55 -3.69 -3.84
C ALA A 37 -5.69 -2.98 -3.11
N MET A 38 -6.20 -1.87 -3.66
CA MET A 38 -7.34 -1.14 -3.10
C MET A 38 -8.61 -2.00 -3.12
N LEU A 39 -8.93 -2.64 -4.24
CA LEU A 39 -10.11 -3.51 -4.34
C LEU A 39 -10.01 -4.74 -3.44
N GLU A 40 -8.82 -5.35 -3.32
CA GLU A 40 -8.56 -6.45 -2.38
C GLU A 40 -8.81 -6.02 -0.94
N PHE A 41 -8.27 -4.85 -0.54
CA PHE A 41 -8.48 -4.30 0.79
C PHE A 41 -9.97 -4.07 1.07
N LEU A 42 -10.68 -3.39 0.18
CA LEU A 42 -12.10 -3.04 0.35
C LEU A 42 -13.00 -4.29 0.43
N LYS A 43 -12.71 -5.35 -0.33
CA LYS A 43 -13.44 -6.62 -0.26
C LYS A 43 -13.23 -7.40 1.05
N SER A 44 -12.16 -7.07 1.77
CA SER A 44 -11.79 -7.74 3.04
C SER A 44 -12.27 -6.97 4.28
N LEU A 45 -12.96 -5.84 4.10
CA LEU A 45 -13.60 -5.09 5.18
C LEU A 45 -14.91 -5.79 5.59
#